data_AF-C5K4I8-F1
#
_entry.id   AF-C5K4I8-F1
#
_cell.length_a   1.000
_cell.length_b   1.000
_cell.length_c   1.000
_cell.angle_alpha   90.00
_cell.angle_beta   90.00
_cell.angle_gamma   90.00
#
_symmetry.space_group_name_H-M   'P 1'
#
loop_
_entity.id
_entity.type
_entity.pdbx_description
1 polymer ?
#
loop_
_entity_poly.entity_id
_entity_poly.type
_entity_poly.pdbx_seq_one_letter_code
_entity_poly.pdbx_strand_id
1 'polypeptide(L)'
;MPPVLVRFCIGSLCGAASLLVALGVEYMVMPKPVFSVSIWWQIPQFWLIAAGEIFLISTSYEVAFTHSPGALKAVASAFNLCFFSISNVLSAVLFQLCSDWLPNFDVENPTEDAVSGAHYDFYYMVLIALCIFGAVAAVSMIPYFNRVAAKNAARKLEAELENVEKNKVEVDV
;
A
#
# COMPACT_ATOMS: atom_id res chain seq x y z
N MET A 1 -13.69 13.69 -8.10
CA MET A 1 -12.51 12.84 -7.81
C MET A 1 -12.98 11.39 -7.70
N PRO A 2 -12.26 10.39 -8.25
CA PRO A 2 -12.65 9.00 -8.06
C PRO A 2 -12.70 8.66 -6.56
N PRO A 3 -13.55 7.72 -6.13
CA PRO A 3 -13.70 7.36 -4.73
C PRO A 3 -12.36 6.95 -4.11
N VAL A 4 -12.13 7.37 -2.88
CA VAL A 4 -10.90 7.11 -2.10
C VAL A 4 -10.47 5.64 -2.17
N LEU A 5 -11.40 4.69 -2.04
CA LEU A 5 -11.09 3.25 -2.09
C LEU A 5 -10.62 2.76 -3.48
N VAL A 6 -11.04 3.42 -4.57
CA VAL A 6 -10.56 3.09 -5.92
C VAL A 6 -9.09 3.48 -6.06
N ARG A 7 -8.67 4.59 -5.46
CA ARG A 7 -7.25 5.01 -5.45
C ARG A 7 -6.36 4.02 -4.69
N PHE A 8 -6.85 3.48 -3.57
CA PHE A 8 -6.17 2.39 -2.85
C PHE A 8 -6.02 1.14 -3.71
N CYS A 9 -7.08 0.74 -4.43
CA CYS A 9 -7.01 -0.42 -5.32
C CYS A 9 -6.00 -0.20 -6.47
N ILE A 10 -6.02 0.98 -7.09
CA ILE A 10 -5.08 1.32 -8.18
C ILE A 10 -3.64 1.23 -7.69
N GLY A 11 -3.32 1.83 -6.54
CA GLY A 11 -1.94 1.79 -6.06
C GLY A 11 -1.49 0.39 -5.63
N SER A 12 -2.39 -0.43 -5.07
CA SER A 12 -2.10 -1.83 -4.72
C SER A 12 -1.87 -2.70 -5.97
N LEU A 13 -2.64 -2.47 -7.04
CA LEU A 13 -2.44 -3.12 -8.34
C LEU A 13 -1.13 -2.70 -9.00
N CYS A 14 -0.76 -1.41 -8.93
CA CYS A 14 0.54 -0.93 -9.40
C CYS A 14 1.70 -1.58 -8.64
N GLY A 15 1.58 -1.76 -7.31
CA GLY A 15 2.56 -2.49 -6.51
C GLY A 15 2.70 -3.96 -6.92
N ALA A 16 1.57 -4.66 -7.10
CA ALA A 16 1.58 -6.05 -7.57
C ALA A 16 2.19 -6.17 -8.99
N ALA A 17 1.83 -5.26 -9.90
CA ALA A 17 2.39 -5.22 -11.25
C ALA A 17 3.91 -4.97 -11.23
N SER A 18 4.40 -4.11 -10.33
CA SER A 18 5.83 -3.90 -10.18
C SER A 18 6.56 -5.17 -9.73
N LEU A 19 5.99 -5.93 -8.80
CA LEU A 19 6.60 -7.17 -8.34
C LEU A 19 6.61 -8.25 -9.44
N LEU A 20 5.59 -8.27 -10.32
CA LEU A 20 5.61 -9.13 -11.51
C LEU A 20 6.71 -8.73 -12.50
N VAL A 21 6.95 -7.43 -12.67
CA VAL A 21 8.07 -6.95 -13.48
C VAL A 21 9.40 -7.35 -12.86
N ALA A 22 9.55 -7.20 -11.54
CA ALA A 22 10.76 -7.62 -10.81
C ALA A 22 11.03 -9.13 -10.97
N LEU A 23 10.00 -9.96 -10.83
CA LEU A 23 10.08 -11.41 -11.07
C LEU A 23 10.49 -11.72 -12.52
N GLY A 24 9.96 -10.97 -13.49
CA GLY A 24 10.35 -11.10 -14.90
C GLY A 24 11.82 -10.77 -15.14
N VAL A 25 12.36 -9.74 -14.47
CA VAL A 25 13.78 -9.39 -14.53
C VAL A 25 14.64 -10.50 -13.92
N GLU A 26 14.22 -11.05 -12.78
CA GLU A 26 14.92 -12.16 -12.13
C GLU A 26 15.03 -13.39 -13.04
N TYR A 27 13.93 -13.79 -13.69
CA TYR A 27 13.95 -14.88 -14.68
C TYR A 27 14.88 -14.61 -15.87
N MET A 28 15.11 -13.33 -16.23
CA MET A 28 16.09 -12.98 -17.27
C MET A 28 17.54 -12.99 -16.79
N VAL A 29 17.76 -12.83 -15.47
CA VAL A 29 19.08 -12.78 -14.84
C VAL A 29 19.57 -14.18 -14.50
N MET A 30 18.72 -15.05 -13.95
CA MET A 30 19.06 -16.40 -13.50
C MET A 30 19.88 -17.25 -14.51
N PRO A 31 19.60 -17.26 -15.83
CA PRO A 31 20.37 -18.05 -16.79
C PRO A 31 21.64 -17.36 -17.31
N LYS A 32 21.96 -16.13 -16.87
CA LYS A 32 23.09 -15.33 -17.39
C LYS A 32 24.21 -15.22 -16.37
N PRO A 33 25.49 -15.12 -16.81
CA PRO A 33 26.60 -14.91 -15.90
C PRO A 33 26.51 -13.56 -15.18
N VAL A 34 27.13 -13.50 -14.00
CA VAL A 34 27.22 -12.27 -13.18
C VAL A 34 27.72 -11.08 -14.01
N PHE A 35 27.10 -9.92 -13.78
CA PHE A 35 27.37 -8.65 -14.48
C PHE A 35 27.01 -8.59 -15.98
N SER A 36 26.26 -9.56 -16.52
CA SER A 36 25.81 -9.52 -17.92
C SER A 36 24.54 -8.71 -18.17
N VAL A 37 23.68 -8.55 -17.15
CA VAL A 37 22.40 -7.83 -17.27
C VAL A 37 22.57 -6.36 -16.88
N SER A 38 21.98 -5.48 -17.69
CA SER A 38 22.03 -4.04 -17.44
C SER A 38 21.03 -3.60 -16.37
N ILE A 39 21.47 -2.71 -15.48
CA ILE A 39 20.65 -2.10 -14.41
C ILE A 39 19.43 -1.33 -14.94
N TRP A 40 19.44 -0.91 -16.21
CA TRP A 40 18.34 -0.17 -16.84
C TRP A 40 17.00 -0.93 -16.83
N TRP A 41 17.02 -2.27 -16.76
CA TRP A 41 15.81 -3.10 -16.63
C TRP A 41 15.05 -2.90 -15.32
N GLN A 42 15.67 -2.27 -14.32
CA GLN A 42 15.04 -1.95 -13.04
C GLN A 42 14.19 -0.67 -13.08
N ILE A 43 14.29 0.15 -14.13
CA ILE A 43 13.52 1.40 -14.23
C ILE A 43 12.00 1.16 -14.21
N PRO A 44 11.44 0.23 -15.01
CA PRO A 44 9.99 0.05 -15.07
C PRO A 44 9.39 -0.35 -13.72
N GLN A 45 10.07 -1.20 -12.94
CA GLN A 45 9.60 -1.58 -11.62
C GLN A 45 9.62 -0.39 -10.63
N PHE A 46 10.70 0.39 -10.57
CA PHE A 46 10.78 1.52 -9.62
C PHE A 46 9.76 2.59 -9.96
N TRP A 47 9.50 2.81 -11.25
CA TRP A 47 8.48 3.75 -11.69
C TRP A 47 7.08 3.30 -11.26
N LEU A 48 6.75 2.01 -11.40
CA LEU A 48 5.47 1.44 -10.97
C LEU A 48 5.29 1.48 -9.45
N ILE A 49 6.34 1.20 -8.67
CA ILE A 49 6.33 1.32 -7.20
C ILE A 49 6.03 2.77 -6.81
N ALA A 50 6.79 3.72 -7.36
CA ALA A 50 6.63 5.13 -7.02
C ALA A 50 5.22 5.63 -7.37
N ALA A 51 4.69 5.24 -8.53
CA ALA A 51 3.31 5.56 -8.91
C ALA A 51 2.30 4.97 -7.91
N GLY A 52 2.46 3.71 -7.53
CA GLY A 52 1.57 3.03 -6.57
C GLY A 52 1.61 3.66 -5.17
N GLU A 53 2.80 4.00 -4.68
CA GLU A 53 3.01 4.64 -3.38
C GLU A 53 2.36 6.01 -3.30
N ILE A 54 2.48 6.84 -4.35
CA ILE A 54 1.84 8.16 -4.38
C ILE A 54 0.33 8.03 -4.19
N PHE A 55 -0.31 7.08 -4.88
CA PHE A 55 -1.74 6.85 -4.75
C PHE A 55 -2.11 6.31 -3.36
N LEU A 56 -1.35 5.37 -2.79
CA LEU A 56 -1.65 4.80 -1.47
C LEU A 56 -1.46 5.82 -0.35
N ILE A 57 -0.29 6.46 -0.29
CA ILE A 57 0.10 7.33 0.82
C ILE A 57 -0.78 8.58 0.83
N SER A 58 -0.94 9.24 -0.32
CA SER A 58 -1.78 10.45 -0.43
C SER A 58 -3.22 10.17 0.01
N THR A 59 -3.78 9.04 -0.44
CA THR A 59 -5.14 8.64 -0.10
C THR A 59 -5.28 8.30 1.39
N SER A 60 -4.29 7.64 2.00
CA SER A 60 -4.31 7.33 3.44
C SER A 60 -4.35 8.59 4.31
N TYR A 61 -3.54 9.59 3.96
CA TYR A 61 -3.60 10.88 4.64
C TYR A 61 -4.93 11.60 4.44
N GLU A 62 -5.46 11.62 3.22
CA GLU A 62 -6.76 12.24 2.94
C GLU A 62 -7.86 11.61 3.79
N VAL A 63 -7.89 10.28 3.94
CA VAL A 63 -8.85 9.58 4.81
C VAL A 63 -8.67 9.96 6.28
N ALA A 64 -7.44 9.93 6.77
CA ALA A 64 -7.13 10.26 8.16
C ALA A 64 -7.57 11.70 8.49
N PHE A 65 -7.41 12.64 7.57
CA PHE A 65 -7.82 14.03 7.78
C PHE A 65 -9.32 14.29 7.61
N THR A 66 -9.98 13.65 6.63
CA THR A 66 -11.39 13.90 6.29
C THR A 66 -12.36 13.22 7.23
N HIS A 67 -12.02 12.03 7.73
CA HIS A 67 -12.88 11.26 8.63
C HIS A 67 -12.66 11.55 10.11
N SER A 68 -11.63 12.32 10.46
CA SER A 68 -11.36 12.69 11.85
C SER A 68 -12.14 13.91 12.31
N PRO A 69 -12.66 13.91 13.55
CA PRO A 69 -13.29 15.09 14.11
C PRO A 69 -12.26 16.23 14.25
N GLY A 70 -12.72 17.48 14.15
CA GLY A 70 -11.86 18.66 14.02
C GLY A 70 -10.71 18.75 15.03
N ALA A 71 -10.96 18.35 16.29
CA ALA A 71 -9.97 18.38 17.37
C ALA A 71 -8.95 17.22 17.34
N LEU A 72 -9.22 16.11 16.65
CA LEU A 72 -8.38 14.91 16.66
C LEU A 72 -7.66 14.63 15.33
N LYS A 73 -7.72 15.55 14.36
CA LYS A 73 -7.07 15.38 13.04
C LYS A 73 -5.57 15.12 13.15
N ALA A 74 -4.89 15.82 14.07
CA ALA A 74 -3.47 15.62 14.32
C ALA A 74 -3.17 14.22 14.90
N VAL A 75 -3.98 13.77 15.86
CA VAL A 75 -3.85 12.45 16.49
C VAL A 75 -4.06 11.33 15.47
N ALA A 76 -5.09 11.46 14.61
CA ALA A 76 -5.35 10.47 13.57
C ALA A 76 -4.23 10.39 12.51
N SER A 77 -3.64 11.54 12.17
CA SER A 77 -2.50 11.59 11.24
C SER A 77 -1.22 10.98 11.86
N ALA A 78 -0.98 11.24 13.15
CA ALA A 78 0.11 10.61 13.88
C ALA A 78 -0.06 9.09 13.95
N PHE A 79 -1.30 8.62 14.18
CA PHE A 79 -1.63 7.20 14.21
C PHE A 79 -1.39 6.54 12.84
N ASN A 80 -1.76 7.20 11.74
CA ASN A 80 -1.46 6.74 10.38
C ASN A 80 0.06 6.60 10.16
N LEU A 81 0.87 7.53 10.67
CA LEU A 81 2.33 7.46 10.59
C LEU A 81 2.89 6.29 11.43
N CYS A 82 2.32 6.01 12.59
CA CYS A 82 2.67 4.83 13.40
C CYS A 82 2.42 3.53 12.64
N PHE A 83 1.32 3.43 11.89
CA PHE A 83 1.06 2.26 11.04
C PHE A 83 2.10 2.06 9.95
N PHE A 84 2.59 3.13 9.32
CA PHE A 84 3.69 3.02 8.36
C PHE A 84 4.98 2.50 9.02
N SER A 85 5.28 2.94 10.25
CA SER A 85 6.42 2.42 11.01
C SER A 85 6.29 0.92 11.30
N ILE A 86 5.09 0.48 11.74
CA ILE A 86 4.80 -0.94 11.97
C ILE A 86 4.98 -1.75 10.67
N SER A 87 4.53 -1.21 9.53
CA SER A 87 4.71 -1.85 8.22
C SER A 87 6.18 -2.03 7.86
N ASN A 88 7.04 -1.05 8.16
CA ASN A 88 8.47 -1.15 7.91
C ASN A 88 9.14 -2.21 8.80
N VAL A 89 8.77 -2.26 10.09
CA VAL A 89 9.25 -3.32 10.99
C VAL A 89 8.79 -4.70 10.50
N LEU A 90 7.54 -4.82 10.05
CA LEU A 90 7.02 -6.06 9.47
C LEU A 90 7.79 -6.47 8.21
N SER A 91 8.15 -5.53 7.35
CA SER A 91 8.99 -5.79 6.18
C SER A 91 10.37 -6.33 6.55
N ALA A 92 11.00 -5.77 7.58
CA ALA A 92 12.30 -6.24 8.06
C ALA A 92 12.21 -7.67 8.66
N VAL A 93 11.15 -7.94 9.44
CA VAL A 93 10.90 -9.29 9.97
C VAL A 93 10.67 -10.28 8.84
N LEU A 94 9.89 -9.92 7.82
CA LEU A 94 9.63 -10.77 6.67
C LEU A 94 10.93 -11.10 5.91
N PHE A 95 11.79 -10.11 5.71
CA PHE A 95 13.11 -10.31 5.11
C PHE A 95 13.95 -11.30 5.92
N GLN A 96 13.97 -11.15 7.25
CA GLN A 96 14.74 -12.03 8.13
C GLN A 96 14.19 -13.46 8.18
N LEU A 97 12.87 -13.64 8.08
CA LEU A 97 12.26 -14.96 7.97
C LEU A 97 12.57 -15.64 6.62
N CYS A 98 12.75 -14.86 5.57
CA CYS A 98 13.07 -15.36 4.24
C CYS A 98 14.58 -15.42 3.98
N SER A 99 15.44 -15.12 4.98
CA SER A 99 16.89 -15.02 4.79
C SER A 99 17.51 -16.28 4.21
N ASP A 100 16.93 -17.45 4.50
CA ASP A 100 17.39 -18.74 3.99
C ASP A 100 17.18 -18.92 2.48
N TRP A 101 16.28 -18.13 1.87
CA TRP A 101 16.02 -18.15 0.42
C TRP A 101 16.84 -17.11 -0.34
N LEU A 102 17.36 -16.11 0.36
CA LEU A 102 18.21 -15.09 -0.22
C LEU A 102 19.66 -15.55 -0.23
N PRO A 103 20.42 -15.28 -1.30
CA PRO A 103 21.82 -15.64 -1.33
C PRO A 103 22.62 -14.76 -0.36
N ASN A 104 23.62 -15.39 0.27
CA ASN A 104 24.74 -14.66 0.85
C ASN A 104 25.66 -14.22 -0.29
N PHE A 105 25.32 -13.10 -0.93
CA PHE A 105 26.17 -12.50 -1.96
C PHE A 105 27.37 -11.83 -1.29
N ASP A 106 28.51 -12.51 -1.27
CA ASP A 106 29.78 -11.92 -0.90
C ASP A 106 30.35 -11.14 -2.09
N VAL A 107 30.45 -9.82 -1.94
CA VAL A 107 30.94 -8.90 -2.98
C VAL A 107 32.44 -9.12 -3.24
N GLU A 108 33.18 -9.66 -2.27
CA GLU A 108 34.62 -9.92 -2.38
C GLU A 108 34.93 -11.27 -3.05
N ASN A 109 34.02 -12.26 -2.97
CA ASN A 109 34.14 -13.56 -3.65
C ASN A 109 32.79 -14.01 -4.25
N PRO A 110 32.42 -13.52 -5.45
CA PRO A 110 31.22 -13.97 -6.13
C PRO A 110 31.41 -15.39 -6.66
N THR A 111 31.10 -16.39 -5.84
CA THR A 111 31.11 -17.80 -6.24
C THR A 111 29.86 -18.10 -7.06
N GLU A 112 30.00 -18.75 -8.23
CA GLU A 112 28.85 -19.13 -9.10
C GLU A 112 27.79 -19.94 -8.35
N ASP A 113 28.21 -20.73 -7.35
CA ASP A 113 27.33 -21.51 -6.46
C ASP A 113 26.41 -20.64 -5.59
N ALA A 114 26.84 -19.44 -5.19
CA ALA A 114 26.03 -18.51 -4.39
C ALA A 114 24.92 -17.85 -5.23
N VAL A 115 25.12 -17.73 -6.55
CA VAL A 115 24.15 -17.14 -7.49
C VAL A 115 23.18 -18.21 -8.01
N SER A 116 23.65 -19.43 -8.25
CA SER A 116 22.79 -20.53 -8.72
C SER A 116 21.84 -21.09 -7.66
N GLY A 117 22.13 -20.92 -6.37
CA GLY A 117 21.27 -21.32 -5.25
C GLY A 117 20.29 -20.24 -4.77
N ALA A 118 20.44 -19.01 -5.27
CA ALA A 118 19.61 -17.87 -4.92
C ALA A 118 18.21 -18.01 -5.54
N HIS A 119 17.16 -18.08 -4.72
CA HIS A 119 15.78 -18.13 -5.22
C HIS A 119 15.00 -16.90 -4.78
N TYR A 120 15.38 -15.73 -5.32
CA TYR A 120 14.63 -14.48 -5.12
C TYR A 120 13.18 -14.58 -5.59
N ASP A 121 12.90 -15.50 -6.51
CA ASP A 121 11.56 -15.84 -7.00
C ASP A 121 10.57 -16.12 -5.87
N PHE A 122 10.95 -16.93 -4.88
CA PHE A 122 10.03 -17.29 -3.78
C PHE A 122 9.72 -16.08 -2.90
N TYR A 123 10.71 -15.23 -2.64
CA TYR A 123 10.51 -14.00 -1.89
C TYR A 123 9.56 -13.05 -2.63
N TYR A 124 9.76 -12.84 -3.94
CA TYR A 124 8.85 -12.03 -4.75
C TYR A 124 7.45 -12.63 -4.83
N MET A 125 7.30 -13.95 -4.92
CA MET A 125 5.99 -14.61 -4.88
C MET A 125 5.25 -14.35 -3.56
N VAL A 126 5.95 -14.40 -2.42
CA VAL A 126 5.35 -14.07 -1.12
C VAL A 126 4.89 -12.61 -1.08
N LEU A 127 5.69 -11.67 -1.59
CA LEU A 127 5.30 -10.26 -1.66
C LEU A 127 4.11 -10.03 -2.59
N ILE A 128 4.07 -10.70 -3.75
CA ILE A 128 2.93 -10.64 -4.67
C ILE A 128 1.66 -11.16 -3.98
N ALA A 129 1.75 -12.28 -3.28
CA ALA A 129 0.63 -12.84 -2.53
C ALA A 129 0.13 -11.86 -1.45
N LEU A 130 1.04 -11.18 -0.74
CA LEU A 130 0.70 -10.15 0.25
C LEU A 130 0.02 -8.93 -0.40
N CYS A 131 0.51 -8.46 -1.55
CA CYS A 131 -0.12 -7.37 -2.30
C CYS A 131 -1.52 -7.75 -2.81
N ILE A 132 -1.70 -8.96 -3.35
CA ILE A 132 -3.00 -9.47 -3.79
C ILE A 132 -3.96 -9.60 -2.60
N PHE A 133 -3.49 -10.13 -1.48
CA PHE A 133 -4.28 -10.20 -0.25
C PHE A 133 -4.74 -8.82 0.21
N GLY A 134 -3.84 -7.82 0.20
CA GLY A 134 -4.16 -6.43 0.48
C GLY A 134 -5.19 -5.84 -0.49
N ALA A 135 -5.07 -6.12 -1.78
CA ALA A 135 -6.04 -5.69 -2.80
C ALA A 135 -7.43 -6.31 -2.56
N VAL A 136 -7.49 -7.62 -2.27
CA VAL A 136 -8.74 -8.32 -1.96
C VAL A 136 -9.38 -7.78 -0.67
N ALA A 137 -8.58 -7.53 0.35
CA ALA A 137 -9.05 -6.91 1.60
C ALA A 137 -9.63 -5.51 1.32
N ALA A 138 -8.96 -4.69 0.50
CA ALA A 138 -9.47 -3.38 0.12
C ALA A 138 -10.81 -3.48 -0.61
N VAL A 139 -10.95 -4.40 -1.57
CA VAL A 139 -12.19 -4.62 -2.33
C VAL A 139 -13.32 -5.12 -1.43
N SER A 140 -13.05 -6.06 -0.53
CA SER A 140 -14.06 -6.59 0.41
C SER A 140 -14.55 -5.54 1.41
N MET A 141 -13.75 -4.53 1.72
CA MET A 141 -14.12 -3.41 2.60
C MET A 141 -14.96 -2.33 1.89
N ILE A 142 -14.97 -2.26 0.55
CA ILE A 142 -15.79 -1.30 -0.21
C ILE A 142 -17.28 -1.31 0.18
N PRO A 143 -17.99 -2.46 0.16
CA PRO A 143 -19.41 -2.48 0.50
C PRO A 143 -19.68 -2.06 1.96
N TYR A 144 -18.77 -2.42 2.87
CA TYR A 144 -18.88 -2.02 4.27
C TYR A 144 -18.70 -0.50 4.43
N PHE A 145 -17.65 0.05 3.81
CA PHE A 145 -17.35 1.47 3.86
C PHE A 145 -18.47 2.31 3.26
N ASN A 146 -19.01 1.90 2.10
CA ASN A 146 -20.13 2.60 1.46
C ASN A 146 -21.38 2.62 2.35
N ARG A 147 -21.67 1.53 3.07
CA ARG A 147 -22.80 1.48 4.03
C ARG A 147 -22.60 2.42 5.20
N VAL A 148 -21.39 2.48 5.77
CA VAL A 148 -21.08 3.36 6.91
C VAL A 148 -21.07 4.82 6.48
N ALA A 149 -20.50 5.13 5.31
CA ALA A 149 -20.49 6.47 4.75
C ALA A 149 -21.91 7.00 4.51
N ALA A 150 -22.81 6.16 3.96
CA ALA A 150 -24.21 6.52 3.77
C ALA A 150 -24.93 6.84 5.10
N LYS A 151 -24.70 6.04 6.15
CA LYS A 151 -25.27 6.29 7.49
C LYS A 151 -24.74 7.57 8.13
N ASN A 152 -23.45 7.85 7.97
CA ASN A 152 -22.85 9.07 8.51
C ASN A 152 -23.33 10.33 7.76
N ALA A 153 -23.59 10.23 6.46
CA ALA A 153 -24.20 11.31 5.69
C ALA A 153 -25.64 11.59 6.14
N ALA A 154 -26.44 10.54 6.34
CA ALA A 154 -27.82 10.68 6.84
C ALA A 154 -27.87 11.38 8.21
N ARG A 155 -27.04 10.96 9.16
CA ARG A 155 -26.97 11.57 10.50
C ARG A 155 -26.57 13.04 10.49
N LYS A 156 -25.66 13.44 9.60
CA LYS A 156 -25.28 14.85 9.45
C LYS A 156 -26.45 15.69 8.93
N LEU A 157 -27.18 15.15 7.98
CA LEU A 157 -28.34 15.82 7.39
C LEU A 157 -29.48 15.97 8.41
N GLU A 158 -29.72 14.93 9.22
CA GLU A 158 -30.65 15.00 10.36
C GLU A 158 -30.24 16.08 11.38
N ALA A 159 -28.96 16.15 11.75
CA ALA A 159 -28.46 17.17 12.67
C ALA A 159 -28.52 18.60 12.09
N GLU A 160 -28.30 18.77 10.78
CA GLU A 160 -28.44 20.07 10.11
C GLU A 160 -29.92 20.52 10.06
N LEU A 161 -30.85 19.61 9.75
CA LEU A 161 -32.28 19.90 9.77
C LEU A 161 -32.75 20.32 11.18
N GLU A 162 -32.33 19.61 12.22
CA GLU A 162 -32.68 19.94 13.61
C GLU A 162 -32.14 21.33 14.02
N ASN A 163 -30.93 21.68 13.58
CA ASN A 163 -30.36 23.01 13.82
C ASN A 163 -31.11 24.12 13.06
N VAL A 164 -31.53 23.87 11.83
CA VAL A 164 -32.33 24.83 11.04
C VAL A 164 -33.71 25.05 11.67
N GLU A 165 -34.36 23.98 12.14
CA GLU A 165 -35.63 24.08 12.85
C GLU A 165 -35.50 24.89 14.15
N LYS A 166 -34.47 24.62 14.96
CA LYS A 166 -34.19 25.40 16.18
C LYS A 166 -33.98 26.88 15.90
N ASN A 167 -33.17 27.22 14.90
CA ASN A 167 -32.92 28.62 14.51
C ASN A 167 -34.20 29.32 14.04
N LYS A 168 -35.11 28.61 13.35
CA LYS A 168 -36.37 29.19 12.89
C LYS A 168 -37.30 29.51 14.06
N VAL A 169 -37.39 28.62 15.05
CA VAL A 169 -38.19 28.85 16.27
C VAL A 169 -37.65 30.03 17.09
N GLU A 170 -36.34 30.24 17.12
CA GLU A 170 -35.70 31.32 17.88
C GLU A 170 -35.86 32.72 17.24
N VAL A 171 -36.10 32.78 15.92
CA VAL A 171 -36.34 34.04 15.18
C VAL A 171 -37.82 34.46 15.19
N ASP A 172 -38.74 33.51 15.40
CA ASP A 172 -40.19 33.76 15.46
C ASP A 172 -40.70 34.15 16.87
N VAL A 173 -39.80 34.28 17.87
CA VAL A 173 -40.07 34.72 19.26
C VAL A 173 -39.53 36.12 19.49
#